data_AF-A0A8D3AH89-F1
#
_entry.id   AF-A0A8D3AH89-F1
#
_cell.length_a   1.000
_cell.length_b   1.000
_cell.length_c   1.000
_cell.angle_alpha   90.00
_cell.angle_beta   90.00
_cell.angle_gamma   90.00
#
_symmetry.space_group_name_H-M   'P 1'
#
loop_
_entity.id
_entity.type
_entity.pdbx_description
1 polymer ?
#
loop_
_entity_poly.entity_id
_entity_poly.type
_entity_poly.pdbx_seq_one_letter_code
_entity_poly.pdbx_strand_id
1 'polypeptide(L)'
;MAEDEVTPEQLAAIAAENEEPEPVNYKPPAQKSVKEIQELDKDDESLRKYKEALLGSVANETVDKSDYMVGSYGPRPDEYDFLTTVEEAPKGVLARGNYVIKSKFTDDDKHDHLSWEWNLNIKKDWKD
;
A
#
# COMPACT_ATOMS: atom_id res chain seq x y z
N MET A 1 42.42 8.22 -41.22
CA MET A 1 41.68 8.18 -39.95
C MET A 1 42.34 7.07 -39.15
N ALA A 2 43.03 7.39 -38.06
CA ALA A 2 43.67 6.38 -37.23
C ALA A 2 42.59 5.86 -36.27
N GLU A 3 42.16 4.63 -36.54
CA GLU A 3 41.33 3.84 -35.66
C GLU A 3 42.24 3.29 -34.54
N ASP A 4 42.37 4.08 -33.46
CA ASP A 4 42.99 3.63 -32.21
C ASP A 4 42.08 2.55 -31.60
N GLU A 5 42.38 1.28 -31.91
CA GLU A 5 41.76 0.13 -31.25
C GLU A 5 42.18 0.12 -29.78
N VAL A 6 41.23 0.46 -28.90
CA VAL A 6 41.40 0.38 -27.45
C VAL A 6 41.72 -1.07 -27.10
N THR A 7 42.94 -1.30 -26.62
CA THR A 7 43.41 -2.65 -26.28
C THR A 7 42.60 -3.23 -25.13
N PRO A 8 42.41 -4.57 -25.07
CA PRO A 8 41.66 -5.23 -24.00
C PRO A 8 42.23 -4.93 -22.60
N GLU A 9 43.53 -4.65 -22.52
CA GLU A 9 44.19 -4.24 -21.27
C GLU A 9 43.76 -2.84 -20.81
N GLN A 10 43.51 -1.90 -21.73
CA GLN A 10 42.98 -0.58 -21.38
C GLN A 10 41.52 -0.66 -20.98
N LEU A 11 40.72 -1.53 -21.61
CA LEU A 11 39.35 -1.81 -21.18
C LEU A 11 39.31 -2.42 -19.77
N ALA A 12 40.24 -3.35 -19.47
CA ALA A 12 40.38 -3.94 -18.14
C ALA A 12 40.84 -2.93 -17.09
N ALA A 13 41.73 -1.99 -17.43
CA ALA A 13 42.18 -0.93 -16.53
C ALA A 13 41.06 0.08 -16.19
N ILE A 14 40.23 0.46 -17.17
CA ILE A 14 39.08 1.35 -16.96
C ILE A 14 37.98 0.67 -16.14
N ALA A 15 37.80 -0.64 -16.31
CA ALA A 15 36.90 -1.45 -15.50
C ALA A 15 37.41 -1.58 -14.05
N ALA A 16 38.71 -1.84 -13.86
CA ALA A 16 39.33 -1.97 -12.55
C ALA A 16 39.33 -0.64 -11.75
N GLU A 17 39.44 0.51 -12.41
CA GLU A 17 39.34 1.83 -11.76
C GLU A 17 37.92 2.15 -11.26
N ASN A 18 36.87 1.52 -11.84
CA ASN A 18 35.48 1.63 -11.40
C ASN A 18 35.04 0.51 -10.43
N GLU A 19 35.91 -0.45 -10.10
CA GLU A 19 35.53 -1.68 -9.37
C GLU A 19 35.85 -1.66 -7.87
N GLU A 20 36.37 -0.55 -7.34
CA GLU A 20 36.41 -0.33 -5.90
C GLU A 20 35.34 0.71 -5.51
N PRO A 21 34.07 0.30 -5.29
CA PRO A 21 33.17 1.15 -4.53
C PRO A 21 33.80 1.28 -3.14
N GLU A 22 34.37 2.44 -2.84
CA GLU A 22 34.74 2.76 -1.47
C GLU A 22 33.58 2.35 -0.56
N PRO A 23 33.82 1.61 0.54
CA PRO A 23 32.74 1.08 1.36
C PRO A 23 31.97 2.27 1.95
N VAL A 24 30.93 2.70 1.23
CA VAL A 24 30.01 3.75 1.66
C VAL A 24 29.35 3.22 2.91
N ASN A 25 29.85 3.69 4.06
CA ASN A 25 29.39 3.27 5.38
C ASN A 25 28.04 3.90 5.69
N TYR A 26 27.04 3.52 4.90
CA TYR A 26 25.65 3.94 5.05
C TYR A 26 25.13 3.41 6.38
N LYS A 27 24.79 4.34 7.29
CA LYS A 27 24.10 3.99 8.53
C LYS A 27 22.60 4.12 8.28
N PRO A 28 21.85 3.00 8.23
CA PRO A 28 20.40 3.08 8.07
C PRO A 28 19.80 3.86 9.24
N PRO A 29 18.85 4.78 8.98
CA PRO A 29 18.16 5.48 10.04
C PRO A 29 17.34 4.50 10.87
N ALA A 30 17.01 4.90 12.10
CA ALA A 30 16.09 4.15 12.94
C ALA A 30 14.75 3.97 12.22
N GLN A 31 14.21 2.75 12.24
CA GLN A 31 12.90 2.46 11.67
C GLN A 31 11.84 3.23 12.47
N LYS A 32 11.06 4.07 11.77
CA LYS A 32 9.92 4.81 12.32
C LYS A 32 8.67 4.49 11.51
N SER A 33 7.52 4.42 12.17
CA SER A 33 6.25 4.21 11.48
C SER A 33 5.75 5.51 10.82
N VAL A 34 4.94 5.38 9.77
CA VAL A 34 4.35 6.55 9.08
C VAL A 34 3.53 7.41 10.04
N LYS A 35 2.80 6.79 10.98
CA LYS A 35 2.06 7.48 12.03
C LYS A 35 2.97 8.34 12.90
N GLU A 36 4.08 7.78 13.38
CA GLU A 36 5.07 8.52 14.20
C GLU A 36 5.65 9.72 13.45
N ILE A 37 5.97 9.57 12.16
CA ILE A 37 6.52 10.65 11.34
C ILE A 37 5.53 11.82 11.20
N GLN A 38 4.24 11.53 11.11
CA GLN A 38 3.18 12.55 11.06
C GLN A 38 2.93 13.24 12.40
N GLU A 39 3.14 12.54 13.51
CA GLU A 39 2.95 13.11 14.85
C GLU A 39 4.10 14.01 15.28
N LEU A 40 5.31 13.73 14.79
CA LEU A 40 6.43 14.65 14.94
C LEU A 40 6.09 15.98 14.27
N ASP A 41 6.37 17.09 14.95
CA ASP A 41 6.24 18.45 14.41
C ASP A 41 4.85 18.79 13.88
N LYS A 42 3.79 18.29 14.55
CA LYS A 42 2.38 18.56 14.19
C LYS A 42 2.04 20.06 14.13
N ASP A 43 2.79 20.88 14.86
CA ASP A 43 2.61 22.33 14.93
C ASP A 43 3.30 23.09 13.79
N ASP A 44 4.16 22.43 13.00
CA ASP A 44 4.89 23.07 11.89
C ASP A 44 4.21 22.80 10.53
N GLU A 45 3.62 23.85 9.96
CA GLU A 45 2.88 23.78 8.70
C GLU A 45 3.77 23.39 7.50
N SER A 46 5.03 23.83 7.50
CA SER A 46 5.97 23.56 6.40
C SER A 46 6.38 22.09 6.39
N LEU A 47 6.68 21.55 7.57
CA LEU A 47 6.98 20.13 7.75
C LEU A 47 5.77 19.25 7.47
N ARG A 48 4.56 19.68 7.83
CA ARG A 48 3.32 18.96 7.46
C ARG A 48 3.12 18.91 5.96
N LYS A 49 3.23 20.05 5.26
CA LYS A 49 3.14 20.10 3.78
C LYS A 49 4.20 19.25 3.10
N TYR A 50 5.42 19.26 3.63
CA TYR A 50 6.51 18.44 3.10
C TYR A 50 6.25 16.93 3.31
N LYS A 51 5.80 16.54 4.50
CA LYS A 51 5.42 15.15 4.83
C LYS A 51 4.25 14.70 3.97
N GLU A 52 3.24 15.54 3.77
CA GLU A 52 2.08 15.26 2.91
C GLU A 52 2.47 15.15 1.43
N ALA A 53 3.40 15.99 0.94
CA ALA A 53 3.90 15.91 -0.42
C ALA A 53 4.67 14.61 -0.70
N LEU A 54 5.36 14.05 0.30
CA LEU A 54 6.12 12.80 0.17
C LEU A 54 5.30 11.55 0.48
N LEU A 55 4.44 11.59 1.49
CA LEU A 55 3.68 10.43 1.98
C LEU A 55 2.26 10.38 1.38
N GLY A 56 1.80 11.46 0.73
CA GLY A 56 0.40 11.68 0.38
C GLY A 56 -0.44 12.11 1.59
N SER A 57 -1.73 12.40 1.36
CA SER A 57 -2.70 12.46 2.45
C SER A 57 -2.82 11.08 3.08
N VAL A 58 -2.04 10.81 4.12
CA VAL A 58 -2.25 9.66 5.01
C VAL A 58 -3.18 10.08 6.13
N ALA A 59 -4.26 10.79 5.78
CA ALA A 59 -5.39 10.86 6.68
C ALA A 59 -5.93 9.43 6.82
N ASN A 60 -6.63 9.20 7.93
CA ASN A 60 -7.36 7.98 8.26
C ASN A 60 -8.58 7.82 7.31
N GLU A 61 -8.35 8.05 6.02
CA GLU A 61 -9.32 8.01 4.94
C GLU A 61 -9.57 6.55 4.58
N THR A 62 -10.83 6.28 4.28
CA THR A 62 -11.27 5.01 3.70
C THR A 62 -10.43 4.75 2.46
N VAL A 63 -9.51 3.79 2.56
CA VAL A 63 -8.61 3.39 1.46
C VAL A 63 -9.41 2.91 0.25
N ASP A 64 -10.54 2.25 0.52
CA ASP A 64 -11.49 1.79 -0.48
C ASP A 64 -12.92 1.88 0.06
N LYS A 65 -13.87 2.09 -0.85
CA LYS A 65 -15.30 1.93 -0.58
C LYS A 65 -15.92 1.17 -1.75
N SER A 66 -16.41 -0.02 -1.43
CA SER A 66 -17.13 -0.87 -2.38
C SER A 66 -18.60 -0.97 -1.96
N ASP A 67 -19.50 -0.70 -2.91
CA ASP A 67 -20.96 -0.80 -2.75
C ASP A 67 -21.50 -1.86 -3.70
N TYR A 68 -22.25 -2.81 -3.15
CA TYR A 68 -22.77 -3.96 -3.88
C TYR A 68 -24.30 -3.94 -3.85
N MET A 69 -24.92 -3.58 -4.99
CA MET A 69 -26.37 -3.58 -5.11
C MET A 69 -26.87 -5.02 -5.26
N VAL A 70 -27.41 -5.56 -4.16
CA VAL A 70 -27.93 -6.94 -4.09
C VAL A 70 -29.35 -7.02 -4.70
N GLY A 71 -30.09 -5.91 -4.74
CA GLY A 71 -31.44 -5.81 -5.30
C GLY A 71 -32.56 -6.06 -4.28
N SER A 72 -33.80 -6.12 -4.74
CA SER A 72 -34.99 -6.32 -3.89
C SER A 72 -35.37 -7.79 -3.83
N TYR A 73 -35.40 -8.36 -2.63
CA TYR A 73 -35.77 -9.75 -2.39
C TYR A 73 -37.14 -9.85 -1.72
N GLY A 74 -38.00 -10.73 -2.24
CA GLY A 74 -39.30 -11.02 -1.64
C GLY A 74 -39.17 -11.96 -0.43
N PRO A 75 -40.18 -12.05 0.45
CA PRO A 75 -40.15 -13.00 1.55
C PRO A 75 -40.26 -14.43 1.02
N ARG A 76 -39.27 -15.27 1.33
CA ARG A 76 -39.23 -16.69 0.99
C ARG A 76 -38.74 -17.50 2.21
N PRO A 77 -39.19 -18.76 2.39
CA PRO A 77 -38.67 -19.64 3.45
C PRO A 77 -37.23 -20.12 3.21
N ASP A 78 -36.77 -20.14 1.96
CA ASP A 78 -35.41 -20.51 1.58
C ASP A 78 -34.50 -19.27 1.58
N GLU A 79 -33.21 -19.46 1.92
CA GLU A 79 -32.19 -18.42 1.94
C GLU A 79 -31.84 -17.93 0.52
N TYR A 80 -31.43 -16.66 0.42
CA TYR A 80 -30.95 -16.08 -0.83
C TYR A 80 -29.43 -16.16 -0.91
N ASP A 81 -28.92 -16.70 -2.01
CA ASP A 81 -27.52 -16.62 -2.40
C ASP A 81 -27.29 -15.43 -3.36
N PHE A 82 -26.27 -14.63 -3.04
CA PHE A 82 -25.78 -13.59 -3.93
C PHE A 82 -24.26 -13.72 -4.05
N LEU A 83 -23.78 -13.77 -5.29
CA LEU A 83 -22.36 -13.85 -5.59
C LEU A 83 -21.88 -12.49 -6.08
N THR A 84 -21.00 -11.85 -5.31
CA THR A 84 -20.33 -10.60 -5.73
C THR A 84 -19.43 -10.86 -6.94
N THR A 85 -19.14 -9.82 -7.70
CA THR A 85 -18.14 -9.89 -8.77
C THR A 85 -16.78 -10.31 -8.21
N VAL A 86 -15.98 -11.01 -9.02
CA VAL A 86 -14.62 -11.35 -8.63
C VAL A 86 -13.79 -10.08 -8.44
N GLU A 87 -13.28 -9.88 -7.22
CA GLU A 87 -12.37 -8.80 -6.88
C GLU A 87 -10.97 -9.40 -6.63
N GLU A 88 -9.92 -8.82 -7.24
CA GLU A 88 -8.56 -9.26 -6.98
C GLU A 88 -8.02 -8.56 -5.74
N ALA A 89 -7.63 -9.34 -4.72
CA ALA A 89 -7.03 -8.81 -3.51
C ALA A 89 -5.78 -7.97 -3.84
N PRO A 90 -5.62 -6.78 -3.24
CA PRO A 90 -4.54 -5.87 -3.60
C PRO A 90 -3.17 -6.51 -3.29
N LYS A 91 -2.31 -6.53 -4.31
CA LYS A 91 -0.97 -7.12 -4.24
C LYS A 91 0.08 -6.01 -4.16
N GLY A 92 1.12 -6.23 -3.35
CA GLY A 92 2.26 -5.32 -3.25
C GLY A 92 2.71 -5.07 -1.82
N VAL A 93 3.92 -4.56 -1.63
CA VAL A 93 4.47 -4.29 -0.29
C VAL A 93 3.72 -3.17 0.45
N LEU A 94 3.14 -2.22 -0.29
CA LEU A 94 2.35 -1.12 0.29
C LEU A 94 0.94 -1.54 0.70
N ALA A 95 0.38 -2.58 0.07
CA ALA A 95 -0.96 -3.10 0.36
C ALA A 95 -0.97 -4.21 1.42
N ARG A 96 0.21 -4.56 1.98
CA ARG A 96 0.31 -5.53 3.08
C ARG A 96 0.20 -4.79 4.39
N GLY A 97 -0.77 -5.17 5.20
CA GLY A 97 -1.06 -4.46 6.44
C GLY A 97 -2.31 -5.00 7.13
N ASN A 98 -2.68 -4.35 8.23
CA ASN A 98 -3.94 -4.59 8.90
C ASN A 98 -4.97 -3.56 8.44
N TYR A 99 -6.08 -4.05 7.90
CA TYR A 99 -7.20 -3.25 7.42
C TYR A 99 -8.38 -3.44 8.36
N VAL A 100 -8.98 -2.33 8.76
CA VAL A 100 -10.25 -2.34 9.48
C VAL A 100 -11.34 -2.13 8.44
N ILE A 101 -12.18 -3.13 8.24
CA ILE A 101 -13.26 -3.11 7.26
C ILE A 101 -14.57 -2.91 8.01
N LYS A 102 -15.35 -1.94 7.56
CA LYS A 102 -16.69 -1.67 8.08
C LYS A 102 -17.69 -2.08 7.01
N SER A 103 -18.45 -3.13 7.30
CA SER A 103 -19.47 -3.66 6.40
C SER A 103 -20.85 -3.25 6.93
N LYS A 104 -21.73 -2.85 6.02
CA LYS A 104 -23.10 -2.43 6.33
C LYS A 104 -24.07 -2.95 5.27
N PHE A 105 -25.18 -3.53 5.70
CA PHE A 105 -26.34 -3.82 4.86
C PHE A 105 -27.39 -2.73 5.07
N THR A 106 -27.73 -2.04 3.99
CA THR A 106 -28.75 -0.99 3.95
C THR A 106 -29.63 -1.18 2.73
N ASP A 107 -30.88 -0.75 2.83
CA ASP A 107 -31.84 -0.72 1.72
C ASP A 107 -32.17 0.74 1.29
N ASP A 108 -33.01 0.94 0.27
CA ASP A 108 -33.41 2.25 -0.28
C ASP A 108 -34.17 3.10 0.77
N ASP A 109 -34.90 2.44 1.68
CA ASP A 109 -35.55 3.05 2.84
C ASP A 109 -34.57 3.54 3.92
N LYS A 110 -33.25 3.44 3.68
CA LYS A 110 -32.16 3.80 4.62
C LYS A 110 -32.19 3.03 5.93
N HIS A 111 -32.88 1.89 5.95
CA HIS A 111 -32.89 1.01 7.10
C HIS A 111 -31.53 0.30 7.24
N ASP A 112 -30.92 0.39 8.41
CA ASP A 112 -29.69 -0.33 8.75
C ASP A 112 -30.05 -1.73 9.25
N HIS A 113 -29.95 -2.71 8.37
CA HIS A 113 -30.27 -4.09 8.70
C HIS A 113 -29.18 -4.73 9.55
N LEU A 114 -27.92 -4.44 9.22
CA LEU A 114 -26.76 -5.00 9.91
C LEU A 114 -25.53 -4.17 9.61
N SER A 115 -24.80 -3.77 10.65
CA SER A 115 -23.51 -3.10 10.53
C SER A 115 -22.51 -3.82 11.42
N TRP A 116 -21.34 -4.18 10.89
CA TRP A 116 -20.28 -4.84 11.64
C TRP A 116 -18.89 -4.42 11.16
N GLU A 117 -17.91 -4.59 12.03
CA GLU A 117 -16.52 -4.25 11.77
C GLU A 117 -15.65 -5.50 11.94
N TRP A 118 -14.70 -5.69 11.03
CA TRP A 118 -13.79 -6.82 11.06
C TRP A 118 -12.41 -6.41 10.57
N ASN A 119 -11.39 -7.17 11.00
CA ASN A 119 -10.00 -6.89 10.66
C ASN A 119 -9.53 -7.88 9.60
N LEU A 120 -8.97 -7.38 8.50
CA LEU A 120 -8.32 -8.18 7.47
C LEU A 120 -6.83 -7.90 7.48
N ASN A 121 -6.02 -8.94 7.63
CA ASN A 121 -4.57 -8.82 7.57
C ASN A 121 -4.02 -9.41 6.27
N ILE A 122 -3.55 -8.55 5.37
CA ILE A 122 -2.96 -8.98 4.10
C ILE A 122 -1.47 -9.27 4.32
N LYS A 123 -1.11 -10.55 4.22
CA LYS A 123 0.28 -11.03 4.33
C LYS A 123 0.81 -11.51 2.99
N LYS A 124 2.14 -11.63 2.89
CA LYS A 124 2.80 -12.23 1.72
C LYS A 124 2.52 -13.72 1.60
N ASP A 125 2.52 -14.40 2.74
CA ASP A 125 2.39 -15.85 2.84
C ASP A 125 1.14 -16.18 3.64
N TRP A 126 0.43 -17.21 3.19
CA TRP A 126 -0.67 -17.78 3.94
C TRP A 126 -0.06 -18.62 5.06
N LYS A 127 -0.51 -18.40 6.29
CA LYS A 127 -0.10 -19.26 7.41
C LYS A 127 -0.99 -20.50 7.34
N ASP A 128 -0.38 -21.68 7.23
CA ASP A 128 -1.06 -22.97 7.39
C ASP A 128 -1.71 -23.06 8.78
#